data_AF-A0A9P0PFK1-F1
#
_entry.id   AF-A0A9P0PFK1-F1
#
_cell.length_a   1.000
_cell.length_b   1.000
_cell.length_c   1.000
_cell.angle_alpha   90.00
_cell.angle_beta   90.00
_cell.angle_gamma   90.00
#
_symmetry.space_group_name_H-M   'P 1'
#
loop_
_entity.id
_entity.type
_entity.pdbx_description
1 polymer ?
#
loop_
_entity_poly.entity_id
_entity_poly.type
_entity_poly.pdbx_seq_one_letter_code
_entity_poly.pdbx_strand_id
1 'polypeptide(L)'
;MEEEDKKDDDVLKKIQNDDFIKGFLNSGTAKSVLSTSLSITEQVKKLGEAIDQLNRELQKQVLEKHTDLLQQASHATKLEVVLNTMNMHVQSLFANAERLKTQVSIIINL
;
A
#
# COMPACT_ATOMS: atom_id res chain seq x y z
N MET A 1 -7.71 4.94 14.02
CA MET A 1 -7.18 4.47 12.72
C MET A 1 -8.28 4.08 11.75
N GLU A 2 -9.40 3.47 12.19
CA GLU A 2 -10.51 3.11 11.27
C GLU A 2 -11.41 4.27 10.77
N GLU A 3 -11.31 5.47 11.36
CA GLU A 3 -12.15 6.61 10.93
C GLU A 3 -11.59 7.41 9.75
N GLU A 4 -10.27 7.38 9.50
CA GLU A 4 -9.67 8.14 8.39
C GLU A 4 -9.80 7.44 7.03
N ASP A 5 -9.77 6.10 7.01
CA ASP A 5 -9.86 5.28 5.79
C ASP A 5 -11.26 5.35 5.14
N LYS A 6 -12.30 5.59 5.95
CA LYS A 6 -13.67 5.84 5.45
C LYS A 6 -13.85 7.21 4.77
N LYS A 7 -12.97 8.16 5.05
CA LYS A 7 -13.09 9.55 4.59
C LYS A 7 -12.54 9.75 3.17
N ASP A 8 -11.62 8.91 2.75
CA ASP A 8 -10.94 8.98 1.45
C ASP A 8 -11.82 8.44 0.32
N ASP A 9 -12.42 7.27 0.57
CA ASP A 9 -13.44 6.69 -0.30
C ASP A 9 -14.67 7.64 -0.40
N ASP A 10 -14.91 8.45 0.62
CA ASP A 10 -15.93 9.50 0.65
C ASP A 10 -15.55 10.73 -0.21
N VAL A 11 -14.28 11.16 -0.27
CA VAL A 11 -13.83 12.25 -1.17
C VAL A 11 -13.97 11.85 -2.64
N LEU A 12 -13.49 10.66 -3.00
CA LEU A 12 -13.60 10.17 -4.39
C LEU A 12 -15.07 10.00 -4.79
N LYS A 13 -15.91 9.46 -3.91
CA LYS A 13 -17.35 9.37 -4.14
C LYS A 13 -18.00 10.74 -4.28
N LYS A 14 -17.59 11.74 -3.49
CA LYS A 14 -18.12 13.11 -3.60
C LYS A 14 -17.79 13.74 -4.95
N ILE A 15 -16.54 13.64 -5.38
CA ILE A 15 -16.09 14.19 -6.66
C ILE A 15 -16.74 13.46 -7.83
N GLN A 16 -16.79 12.12 -7.77
CA GLN A 16 -17.42 11.30 -8.80
C GLN A 16 -18.93 11.51 -8.85
N ASN A 17 -19.58 11.87 -7.73
CA ASN A 17 -21.01 12.11 -7.69
C ASN A 17 -21.44 13.52 -8.04
N ASP A 18 -20.53 14.50 -8.08
CA ASP A 18 -20.83 15.88 -8.42
C ASP A 18 -21.28 16.00 -9.89
N ASP A 19 -22.47 16.56 -10.11
CA ASP A 19 -23.10 16.61 -11.44
C ASP A 19 -22.32 17.46 -12.45
N PHE A 20 -21.64 18.51 -12.00
CA PHE A 20 -20.78 19.33 -12.86
C PHE A 20 -19.51 18.56 -13.24
N ILE A 21 -18.86 17.93 -12.26
CA ILE A 21 -17.63 17.15 -12.51
C ILE A 21 -17.95 15.91 -13.35
N LYS A 22 -19.05 15.19 -13.08
CA LYS A 22 -19.57 14.11 -13.95
C LYS A 22 -19.78 14.59 -15.37
N GLY A 23 -20.41 15.74 -15.53
CA GLY A 23 -20.62 16.35 -16.84
C GLY A 23 -19.27 16.55 -17.55
N PHE A 24 -18.30 17.13 -16.86
CA PHE A 24 -16.96 17.38 -17.39
C PHE A 24 -16.18 16.10 -17.73
N LEU A 25 -16.23 15.08 -16.87
CA LEU A 25 -15.50 13.81 -17.06
C LEU A 25 -16.09 12.93 -18.15
N ASN A 26 -17.42 12.93 -18.31
CA ASN A 26 -18.12 12.02 -19.22
C ASN A 26 -18.43 12.63 -20.60
N SER A 27 -18.43 13.96 -20.72
CA SER A 27 -18.59 14.62 -22.02
C SER A 27 -17.21 14.82 -22.65
N GLY A 28 -16.84 13.98 -23.61
CA GLY A 28 -15.61 14.14 -24.40
C GLY A 28 -15.50 15.47 -25.16
N THR A 29 -16.48 16.37 -25.03
CA THR A 29 -16.48 17.74 -25.54
C THR A 29 -16.95 18.70 -24.44
N ALA A 30 -16.02 19.46 -23.86
CA ALA A 30 -16.28 20.50 -22.84
C ALA A 30 -17.39 21.51 -23.21
N LYS A 31 -17.76 21.61 -24.50
CA LYS A 31 -18.79 22.52 -25.03
C LYS A 31 -20.20 22.33 -24.45
N SER A 32 -20.63 21.12 -24.09
CA SER A 32 -22.00 20.93 -23.56
C SER A 32 -22.11 21.17 -22.04
N VAL A 33 -20.98 21.19 -21.34
CA VAL A 33 -20.90 21.48 -19.89
C VAL A 33 -20.74 22.98 -19.64
N LEU A 34 -20.05 23.67 -20.54
CA LEU A 34 -19.94 25.14 -20.55
C LEU A 34 -21.30 25.85 -20.75
N SER A 35 -22.36 25.11 -21.12
CA SER A 35 -23.74 25.60 -21.26
C SER A 35 -24.57 25.56 -19.96
N THR A 36 -23.94 25.23 -18.83
CA THR A 36 -24.59 25.19 -17.52
C THR A 36 -24.72 26.61 -16.92
N SER A 37 -25.65 26.81 -15.97
CA SER A 37 -26.03 28.11 -15.39
C SER A 37 -24.92 28.85 -14.62
N LEU A 38 -23.71 28.29 -14.57
CA LEU A 38 -22.55 28.83 -13.86
C LEU A 38 -21.74 29.72 -14.81
N SER A 39 -21.28 30.86 -14.32
CA SER A 39 -20.30 31.68 -15.03
C SER A 39 -19.01 30.88 -15.27
N ILE A 40 -18.28 31.19 -16.34
CA ILE A 40 -16.99 30.54 -16.65
C ILE A 40 -16.03 30.62 -15.45
N THR A 41 -16.05 31.73 -14.71
CA THR A 41 -15.24 31.92 -13.49
C THR A 41 -15.60 30.91 -12.40
N GLU A 42 -16.89 30.64 -12.17
CA GLU A 42 -17.34 29.64 -11.19
C GLU A 42 -17.00 28.22 -11.64
N GLN A 43 -17.10 27.94 -12.94
CA GLN A 43 -16.71 26.65 -13.49
C GLN A 43 -15.21 26.38 -13.29
N VAL A 44 -14.35 27.36 -13.57
CA VAL A 44 -12.89 27.26 -13.33
C VAL A 44 -12.59 27.09 -11.85
N LYS A 45 -13.28 27.85 -10.98
CA LYS A 45 -13.12 27.74 -9.54
C LYS A 45 -13.47 26.33 -9.05
N LYS A 46 -14.63 25.80 -9.46
CA LYS A 46 -15.10 24.47 -9.03
C LYS A 46 -14.18 23.34 -9.53
N LEU A 47 -13.64 23.47 -10.74
CA LEU A 47 -12.65 22.53 -11.25
C LEU A 47 -11.34 22.60 -10.46
N GLY A 48 -10.87 23.80 -10.14
CA GLY A 48 -9.68 24.01 -9.30
C GLY A 48 -9.84 23.38 -7.91
N GLU A 49 -11.00 23.57 -7.28
CA GLU A 49 -11.32 22.94 -5.99
C GLU A 49 -11.32 21.42 -6.06
N ALA A 50 -11.90 20.83 -7.12
CA ALA A 50 -11.88 19.38 -7.32
C ALA A 50 -10.45 18.85 -7.55
N ILE A 51 -9.64 19.55 -8.34
CA ILE A 51 -8.22 19.19 -8.56
C ILE A 51 -7.43 19.27 -7.26
N ASP A 52 -7.63 20.31 -6.46
CA ASP A 52 -6.96 20.46 -5.16
C ASP A 52 -7.36 19.35 -4.17
N GLN A 53 -8.62 18.92 -4.19
CA GLN A 53 -9.09 17.80 -3.38
C GLN A 53 -8.45 16.49 -3.85
N LEU A 54 -8.42 16.22 -5.16
CA LEU A 54 -7.74 15.04 -5.73
C LEU A 54 -6.24 15.03 -5.41
N ASN A 55 -5.59 16.19 -5.45
CA ASN A 55 -4.16 16.28 -5.16
C ASN A 55 -3.84 15.95 -3.69
N ARG A 56 -4.65 16.45 -2.75
CA ARG A 56 -4.50 16.11 -1.32
C ARG A 56 -4.72 14.62 -1.07
N GLU A 57 -5.76 14.08 -1.70
CA GLU A 57 -6.12 12.67 -1.59
C GLU A 57 -5.01 11.77 -2.16
N LEU A 58 -4.48 12.11 -3.34
CA LEU A 58 -3.35 11.40 -3.93
C LEU A 58 -2.10 11.45 -3.04
N GLN A 59 -1.76 12.61 -2.48
CA GLN A 59 -0.62 12.75 -1.57
C GLN A 59 -0.78 11.88 -0.32
N LYS A 60 -1.99 11.82 0.23
CA LYS A 60 -2.31 10.97 1.38
C LYS A 60 -2.12 9.49 1.04
N GLN A 61 -2.75 9.02 -0.06
CA GLN A 61 -2.63 7.62 -0.49
C GLN A 61 -1.18 7.21 -0.77
N VAL A 62 -0.39 8.09 -1.40
CA VAL A 62 1.05 7.84 -1.65
C VAL A 62 1.81 7.70 -0.33
N LEU A 63 1.55 8.56 0.65
CA LEU A 63 2.21 8.51 1.96
C LEU A 63 1.86 7.24 2.74
N GLU A 64 0.58 6.87 2.77
CA GLU A 64 0.10 5.66 3.42
C GLU A 64 0.73 4.42 2.78
N LYS A 65 0.69 4.30 1.44
CA LYS A 65 1.30 3.17 0.74
C LYS A 65 2.80 3.09 0.94
N HIS A 66 3.50 4.23 0.99
CA HIS A 66 4.92 4.25 1.32
C HIS A 66 5.18 3.75 2.74
N THR A 67 4.33 4.13 3.69
CA THR A 67 4.41 3.67 5.09
C THR A 67 4.17 2.16 5.20
N ASP A 68 3.15 1.64 4.51
CA ASP A 68 2.85 0.20 4.44
C ASP A 68 4.05 -0.57 3.87
N LEU A 69 4.64 -0.09 2.77
CA LEU A 69 5.80 -0.73 2.14
C LEU A 69 7.04 -0.74 3.05
N LEU A 70 7.29 0.36 3.78
CA LEU A 70 8.37 0.41 4.77
C LEU A 70 8.15 -0.58 5.91
N GLN A 71 6.91 -0.69 6.40
CA GLN A 71 6.56 -1.64 7.45
C GLN A 71 6.73 -3.09 6.95
N GLN A 72 6.30 -3.38 5.72
CA GLN A 72 6.51 -4.68 5.08
C GLN A 72 7.99 -5.01 4.93
N ALA A 73 8.82 -4.07 4.48
CA ALA A 73 10.27 -4.26 4.39
C ALA A 73 10.89 -4.55 5.77
N SER A 74 10.48 -3.83 6.81
CA SER A 74 10.91 -4.09 8.20
C SER A 74 10.52 -5.50 8.66
N HIS A 75 9.30 -5.95 8.36
CA HIS A 75 8.87 -7.31 8.66
C HIS A 75 9.68 -8.36 7.87
N ALA A 76 9.97 -8.12 6.59
CA ALA A 76 10.81 -8.99 5.78
C ALA A 76 12.23 -9.13 6.37
N THR A 77 12.84 -8.03 6.82
CA THR A 77 14.15 -8.06 7.51
C THR A 77 14.08 -8.87 8.81
N LYS A 78 13.01 -8.73 9.60
CA LYS A 78 12.83 -9.55 10.82
C LYS A 78 12.71 -11.04 10.48
N LEU A 79 11.98 -11.39 9.42
CA LEU A 79 11.86 -12.78 8.96
C LEU A 79 13.20 -13.34 8.50
N GLU A 80 14.03 -12.54 7.82
CA GLU A 80 15.39 -12.94 7.44
C GLU A 80 16.25 -13.30 8.66
N VAL A 81 16.20 -12.48 9.72
CA VAL A 81 16.90 -12.76 10.98
C VAL A 81 16.44 -14.08 11.61
N VAL A 82 15.13 -14.32 11.65
CA VAL A 82 14.57 -15.58 12.15
C VAL A 82 15.02 -16.77 11.31
N LEU A 83 15.00 -16.64 9.98
CA LEU A 83 15.42 -17.69 9.06
C LEU A 83 16.91 -18.03 9.22
N ASN A 84 17.76 -17.01 9.35
CA ASN A 84 19.19 -17.21 9.63
C ASN A 84 19.41 -17.94 10.96
N THR A 85 18.63 -17.60 11.99
CA THR A 85 18.68 -18.28 13.29
C THR A 85 18.26 -19.75 13.17
N MET A 86 17.17 -20.03 12.45
CA MET A 86 16.73 -21.41 12.19
C MET A 86 17.78 -22.21 11.43
N ASN A 87 18.41 -21.62 10.42
CA ASN A 87 19.47 -22.27 9.65
C ASN A 87 20.67 -22.65 10.56
N MET A 88 21.09 -21.76 11.47
CA MET A 88 22.13 -22.08 12.45
C MET A 88 21.75 -23.25 13.36
N HIS A 89 20.50 -23.30 13.82
CA HIS A 89 20.01 -24.42 14.63
C HIS A 89 19.99 -25.74 13.86
N VAL A 90 19.56 -25.73 12.60
CA VAL A 90 19.59 -26.93 11.74
C VAL A 90 21.02 -27.43 11.54
N GLN A 91 21.97 -26.53 11.28
CA GLN A 91 23.38 -26.90 11.14
C GLN A 91 23.94 -27.51 12.43
N SER A 92 23.61 -26.94 13.59
CA SER A 92 24.04 -27.48 14.89
C SER A 92 23.44 -28.87 15.15
N LEU A 93 22.15 -29.05 14.85
CA LEU A 93 21.48 -30.34 15.00
C LEU A 93 22.14 -31.41 14.11
N PHE A 94 22.43 -31.07 12.86
CA PHE A 94 23.12 -31.95 11.92
C PHE A 94 24.51 -32.35 12.42
N ALA A 95 25.32 -31.37 12.87
CA ALA A 95 26.65 -31.62 13.40
C ALA A 95 26.63 -32.54 14.64
N ASN A 96 25.66 -32.33 15.53
CA ASN A 96 25.50 -33.17 16.72
C ASN A 96 25.05 -34.59 16.35
N ALA A 97 24.15 -34.74 15.39
CA ALA A 97 23.73 -36.05 14.90
C ALA A 97 24.89 -36.84 14.28
N GLU A 98 25.73 -36.20 13.46
CA GLU A 98 26.91 -36.86 12.88
C GLU A 98 27.96 -37.24 13.96
N ARG A 99 28.15 -36.42 15.00
CA ARG A 99 28.99 -36.80 16.15
C ARG A 99 28.45 -38.04 16.86
N LEU A 100 27.14 -38.09 17.13
CA LEU A 100 26.52 -39.26 17.77
C LEU A 100 26.69 -40.52 16.92
N LYS A 101 26.42 -40.41 15.61
CA LYS A 101 26.63 -41.51 14.66
C LYS A 101 28.08 -42.00 14.69
N THR A 102 29.06 -41.10 14.68
CA THR A 102 30.49 -41.45 14.77
C THR A 102 30.80 -42.18 16.07
N GLN A 103 30.29 -41.70 17.20
CA GLN A 103 30.50 -42.35 18.51
C GLN A 103 29.89 -43.75 18.55
N VAL A 104 28.66 -43.92 18.04
CA VAL A 104 28.00 -45.23 17.96
C VAL A 104 28.78 -46.18 17.05
N SER A 105 29.24 -45.71 15.89
CA SER A 105 30.07 -46.52 14.99
C SER A 105 31.39 -46.94 15.62
N ILE A 106 32.01 -46.11 16.45
CA ILE A 106 33.22 -46.47 17.19
C ILE A 106 32.92 -47.57 18.21
N ILE A 107 31.83 -47.42 18.99
CA ILE A 107 31.43 -48.40 20.01
C ILE A 107 31.11 -49.76 19.39
N ILE A 108 30.45 -49.80 18.24
CA ILE A 108 30.08 -51.07 17.58
C ILE A 108 31.29 -51.81 17.00
N ASN A 109 32.35 -51.08 16.62
CA ASN A 109 33.56 -51.66 16.02
C ASN A 109 34.67 -51.99 17.05
N LEU A 110 34.41 -51.79 18.34
CA LEU A 110 35.26 -52.18 19.48
C LEU A 110 34.75 -53.47 20.12
#